data_AF-A0A962FJN0-F1
#
_entry.id   AF-A0A962FJN0-F1
#
_cell.length_a   1.000
_cell.length_b   1.000
_cell.length_c   1.000
_cell.angle_alpha   90.00
_cell.angle_beta   90.00
_cell.angle_gamma   90.00
#
_symmetry.space_group_name_H-M   'P 1'
#
loop_
_entity.id
_entity.type
_entity.pdbx_description
1 polymer ?
#
loop_
_entity_poly.entity_id
_entity_poly.type
_entity_poly.pdbx_seq_one_letter_code
_entity_poly.pdbx_strand_id
1 'polypeptide(L)'
;MLRNGDIDRAELVRKQATRGLDAAARGAQTARRGAHGAISAVSAPFIVYPAGTPVAISPDDRVRNLARGRDNTGLPVETSSFSHAIHRGAPNFGRKKVAKAKLLKRKPKYIQLPPLDAPEMTPMKSAGFFHRASVAGSWAGTLLLAILSLVPGEWRPHTGYPGHAEHYVAYFLTSIPMALAWPSLRGRARSLAFLSACAGAFEILQNFSPGRGPSFSDWAFSAGGAVCGILVVSLSLAALSPRDLAPT
;
A
#
# COMPACT_ATOMS: atom_id res chain seq x y z
N MET A 1 -33.53 30.27 32.99
CA MET A 1 -34.39 30.30 31.79
C MET A 1 -33.50 30.54 30.58
N LEU A 2 -33.09 29.48 29.87
CA LEU A 2 -32.34 29.62 28.62
C LEU A 2 -33.32 29.99 27.51
N ARG A 3 -32.99 30.99 26.69
CA ARG A 3 -33.83 31.49 25.59
C ARG A 3 -34.06 30.37 24.58
N ASN A 4 -35.30 30.19 24.12
CA ASN A 4 -35.70 29.18 23.13
C ASN A 4 -34.83 29.14 21.86
N GLY A 5 -34.15 30.24 21.49
CA GLY A 5 -33.24 30.28 20.33
C GLY A 5 -31.90 29.54 20.49
N ASP A 6 -31.43 29.30 21.72
CA ASP A 6 -30.17 28.57 21.94
C ASP A 6 -30.34 27.05 21.78
N ILE A 7 -31.55 26.56 22.05
CA ILE A 7 -31.92 25.14 21.88
C ILE A 7 -31.95 24.77 20.39
N ASP A 8 -32.47 25.66 19.52
CA ASP A 8 -32.52 25.44 18.08
C ASP A 8 -31.12 25.37 17.44
N ARG A 9 -30.16 26.19 17.89
CA ARG A 9 -28.79 26.14 17.38
C ARG A 9 -28.06 24.86 17.80
N ALA A 10 -28.22 24.43 19.04
CA ALA A 10 -27.63 23.19 19.52
C ALA A 10 -28.17 21.97 18.76
N GLU A 11 -29.47 21.97 18.44
CA GLU A 11 -30.09 20.92 17.65
C GLU A 11 -29.64 20.93 16.18
N LEU A 12 -29.46 22.12 15.60
CA LEU A 12 -28.96 22.27 14.23
C LEU A 12 -27.52 21.74 14.08
N VAL A 13 -26.65 22.07 15.03
CA VAL A 13 -25.25 21.57 15.08
C VAL A 13 -25.23 20.05 15.25
N ARG A 14 -26.10 19.49 16.10
CA ARG A 14 -26.23 18.05 16.28
C ARG A 14 -26.69 17.34 15.00
N LYS A 15 -27.66 17.92 14.29
CA LYS A 15 -28.16 17.41 12.99
C LYS A 15 -27.12 17.50 11.87
N GLN A 16 -26.25 18.52 11.89
CA GLN A 16 -25.13 18.60 10.93
C GLN A 16 -24.03 17.58 11.23
N ALA A 17 -23.70 17.38 12.51
CA ALA A 17 -22.71 16.39 12.94
C ALA A 17 -23.14 14.95 12.58
N THR A 18 -24.41 14.59 12.77
CA THR A 18 -24.91 13.25 12.41
C THR A 18 -24.93 13.03 10.89
N ARG A 19 -25.27 14.06 10.10
CA ARG A 19 -25.22 13.98 8.63
C ARG A 19 -23.78 13.80 8.10
N GLY A 20 -22.80 14.43 8.74
CA GLY A 20 -21.38 14.25 8.41
C GLY A 20 -20.87 12.85 8.72
N LEU A 21 -21.24 12.31 9.89
CA LEU A 21 -20.94 10.91 10.28
C LEU A 21 -21.57 9.89 9.33
N ASP A 22 -22.83 10.10 8.93
CA ASP A 22 -23.52 9.21 8.00
C ASP A 22 -22.92 9.27 6.59
N ALA A 23 -22.47 10.45 6.13
CA ALA A 23 -21.80 10.60 4.85
C ALA A 23 -20.42 9.92 4.84
N ALA A 24 -19.65 10.05 5.93
CA ALA A 24 -18.37 9.36 6.12
C ALA A 24 -18.55 7.83 6.20
N ALA A 25 -19.58 7.36 6.92
CA ALA A 25 -19.90 5.94 7.01
C ALA A 25 -20.31 5.35 5.65
N ARG A 26 -21.11 6.08 4.85
CA ARG A 26 -21.44 5.68 3.48
C ARG A 26 -20.21 5.66 2.57
N GLY A 27 -19.31 6.63 2.67
CA GLY A 27 -18.03 6.64 1.93
C GLY A 27 -17.15 5.44 2.27
N ALA A 28 -17.01 5.12 3.56
CA ALA A 28 -16.26 3.96 4.04
C ALA A 28 -16.89 2.62 3.63
N GLN A 29 -18.22 2.52 3.60
CA GLN A 29 -18.94 1.32 3.19
C GLN A 29 -18.90 1.10 1.67
N THR A 30 -18.95 2.17 0.88
CA THR A 30 -18.72 2.10 -0.58
C THR A 30 -17.28 1.71 -0.90
N ALA A 31 -16.29 2.24 -0.16
CA ALA A 31 -14.90 1.82 -0.28
C ALA A 31 -14.69 0.34 0.12
N ARG A 32 -15.37 -0.15 1.16
CA ARG A 32 -15.37 -1.59 1.52
C ARG A 32 -16.00 -2.46 0.43
N ARG A 33 -17.12 -2.06 -0.18
CA ARG A 33 -17.76 -2.83 -1.26
C ARG A 33 -16.91 -2.86 -2.54
N GLY A 34 -16.24 -1.74 -2.88
CA GLY A 34 -15.25 -1.70 -3.96
C GLY A 34 -14.03 -2.59 -3.68
N ALA A 35 -13.55 -2.62 -2.43
CA ALA A 35 -12.46 -3.51 -2.02
C ALA A 35 -12.87 -5.00 -2.05
N HIS A 36 -14.09 -5.36 -1.63
CA HIS A 36 -14.57 -6.74 -1.70
C HIS A 36 -14.78 -7.24 -3.15
N GLY A 37 -15.21 -6.38 -4.07
CA GLY A 37 -15.27 -6.71 -5.51
C GLY A 37 -13.89 -6.93 -6.14
N ALA A 38 -12.87 -6.21 -5.67
CA ALA A 38 -11.49 -6.37 -6.13
C ALA A 38 -10.74 -7.55 -5.46
N ILE A 39 -11.13 -7.94 -4.24
CA ILE A 39 -10.47 -9.03 -3.49
C ILE A 39 -10.94 -10.43 -3.95
N SER A 40 -12.12 -10.58 -4.55
CA SER A 40 -12.56 -11.87 -5.11
C SER A 40 -11.82 -12.31 -6.37
N ALA A 41 -10.93 -11.49 -6.95
CA ALA A 41 -10.21 -11.82 -8.19
C ALA A 41 -8.72 -12.16 -8.01
N VAL A 42 -8.17 -12.18 -6.78
CA VAL A 42 -6.73 -12.45 -6.58
C VAL A 42 -6.50 -13.47 -5.47
N SER A 43 -6.79 -14.73 -5.80
CA SER A 43 -6.25 -15.90 -5.08
C SER A 43 -4.89 -16.24 -5.67
N ALA A 44 -3.84 -15.52 -5.28
CA ALA A 44 -2.45 -15.90 -5.57
C ALA A 44 -1.73 -16.17 -4.24
N PRO A 45 -1.01 -17.30 -4.10
CA PRO A 45 -0.35 -17.65 -2.85
C PRO A 45 0.76 -16.65 -2.51
N PHE A 46 0.69 -16.14 -1.28
CA PHE A 46 1.63 -15.23 -0.66
C PHE A 46 2.89 -16.01 -0.25
N ILE A 47 4.02 -15.81 -0.94
CA ILE A 47 5.34 -16.32 -0.53
C ILE A 47 6.12 -15.17 0.09
N VAL A 48 6.41 -15.29 1.39
CA VAL A 48 7.31 -14.39 2.12
C VAL A 48 8.75 -14.81 1.83
N TYR A 49 9.54 -13.94 1.22
CA TYR A 49 10.99 -14.09 1.16
C TYR A 49 11.61 -13.28 2.31
N PRO A 50 12.29 -13.90 3.30
CA PRO A 50 13.09 -13.15 4.25
C PRO A 50 14.32 -12.56 3.54
N ALA A 51 14.64 -11.30 3.87
CA ALA A 51 15.81 -10.61 3.35
C ALA A 51 17.09 -11.22 3.96
N GLY A 52 17.73 -12.13 3.23
CA GLY A 52 19.07 -12.63 3.48
C GLY A 52 19.89 -12.53 2.19
N THR A 53 21.15 -12.12 2.32
CA THR A 53 22.11 -11.97 1.21
C THR A 53 22.11 -13.18 0.26
N PRO A 54 22.07 -12.99 -1.06
CA PRO A 54 22.09 -14.11 -2.01
C PRO A 54 23.46 -14.79 -1.98
N VAL A 55 23.57 -15.89 -1.24
CA VAL A 55 24.66 -16.85 -1.43
C VAL A 55 24.38 -17.57 -2.75
N ALA A 56 25.29 -17.46 -3.71
CA ALA A 56 25.19 -18.19 -4.97
C ALA A 56 25.34 -19.70 -4.69
N ILE A 57 24.22 -20.42 -4.66
CA ILE A 57 24.23 -21.88 -4.44
C ILE A 57 24.36 -22.55 -5.81
N SER A 58 25.43 -23.33 -5.98
CA SER A 58 25.65 -24.16 -7.17
C SER A 58 24.45 -25.11 -7.40
N PRO A 59 24.01 -25.36 -8.65
CA PRO A 59 22.95 -26.31 -8.96
C PRO A 59 23.16 -27.70 -8.35
N ASP A 60 24.43 -28.12 -8.20
CA ASP A 60 24.79 -29.42 -7.62
C ASP A 60 24.51 -29.49 -6.11
N ASP A 61 24.59 -28.37 -5.39
CA ASP A 61 24.34 -28.31 -3.95
C ASP A 61 22.84 -28.34 -3.63
N ARG A 62 22.00 -27.82 -4.54
CA ARG A 62 20.53 -27.93 -4.42
C ARG A 62 20.06 -29.38 -4.44
N VAL A 63 20.55 -30.17 -5.39
CA VAL A 63 20.18 -31.59 -5.51
C VAL A 63 20.65 -32.37 -4.29
N ARG A 64 21.81 -32.01 -3.74
CA ARG A 64 22.38 -32.64 -2.53
C ARG A 64 21.61 -32.29 -1.24
N ASN A 65 21.12 -31.06 -1.11
CA ASN A 65 20.34 -30.63 0.06
C ASN A 65 18.91 -31.21 0.05
N LEU A 66 18.28 -31.28 -1.12
CA LEU A 66 16.98 -31.95 -1.29
C LEU A 66 17.03 -33.45 -0.94
N ALA A 67 18.11 -34.14 -1.33
CA ALA A 67 18.31 -35.55 -0.96
C ALA A 67 18.51 -35.78 0.56
N ARG A 68 18.81 -34.73 1.32
CA ARG A 68 19.06 -34.77 2.78
C ARG A 68 17.94 -34.15 3.61
N GLY A 69 16.80 -33.82 3.01
CA GLY A 69 15.66 -33.21 3.72
C GLY A 69 15.99 -31.82 4.29
N ARG A 70 16.89 -31.08 3.65
CA ARG A 70 17.25 -29.71 4.01
C ARG A 70 16.75 -28.72 2.97
N ASP A 71 16.36 -27.55 3.42
CA ASP A 71 15.91 -26.49 2.52
C ASP A 71 17.09 -25.80 1.81
N ASN A 72 16.78 -24.78 1.02
CA ASN A 72 17.77 -24.00 0.26
C ASN A 72 18.74 -23.19 1.15
N THR A 73 18.59 -23.21 2.48
CA THR A 73 19.51 -22.58 3.43
C THR A 73 20.38 -23.59 4.17
N GLY A 74 20.19 -24.90 3.92
CA GLY A 74 20.96 -25.96 4.55
C GLY A 74 20.51 -26.29 5.98
N LEU A 75 19.32 -25.83 6.38
CA LEU A 75 18.70 -26.13 7.67
C LEU A 75 17.82 -27.40 7.57
N PRO A 76 17.75 -28.22 8.63
CA PRO A 76 16.87 -29.38 8.67
C PRO A 76 15.40 -28.95 8.62
N VAL A 77 14.63 -29.53 7.71
CA VAL A 77 13.18 -29.29 7.62
C VAL A 77 12.49 -30.10 8.72
N GLU A 78 12.09 -29.43 9.81
CA GLU A 78 11.13 -30.01 10.76
C GLU A 78 9.78 -30.17 10.06
N THR A 79 9.43 -31.41 9.70
CA THR A 79 8.07 -31.74 9.30
C THR A 79 7.21 -31.83 10.55
N SER A 80 6.61 -30.71 10.94
CA SER A 80 5.61 -30.68 12.01
C SER A 80 4.36 -31.44 11.56
N SER A 81 3.85 -32.22 12.52
CA SER A 81 2.78 -33.19 12.36
C SER A 81 1.46 -32.53 11.93
N PHE A 82 1.05 -32.77 10.69
CA PHE A 82 -0.34 -32.56 10.23
C PHE A 82 -0.82 -33.82 9.48
N SER A 83 -0.68 -34.97 10.14
CA SER A 83 -1.21 -36.27 9.68
C SER A 83 -2.15 -36.85 10.73
N HIS A 84 -3.26 -36.17 10.98
CA HIS A 84 -4.41 -36.81 11.61
C HIS A 84 -5.70 -36.17 11.13
N ALA A 85 -6.33 -36.81 10.14
CA ALA A 85 -7.77 -36.85 9.88
C ALA A 85 -8.15 -36.79 8.39
N ILE A 86 -7.60 -37.66 7.53
CA ILE A 86 -8.35 -38.14 6.35
C ILE A 86 -8.06 -39.64 6.19
N HIS A 87 -8.78 -40.45 6.97
CA HIS A 87 -8.86 -41.90 6.75
C HIS A 87 -10.35 -42.26 6.70
N ARG A 88 -10.89 -42.38 5.48
CA ARG A 88 -12.02 -43.28 5.14
C ARG A 88 -12.27 -43.23 3.63
N GLY A 89 -12.04 -44.36 2.96
CA GLY A 89 -12.64 -44.69 1.67
C GLY A 89 -11.78 -44.40 0.43
N ALA A 90 -10.83 -45.28 0.12
CA ALA A 90 -10.34 -45.43 -1.25
C ALA A 90 -10.29 -46.93 -1.62
N PRO A 91 -10.86 -47.34 -2.76
CA PRO A 91 -10.91 -48.74 -3.17
C PRO A 91 -9.55 -49.28 -3.62
N ASN A 92 -9.35 -50.56 -3.32
CA ASN A 92 -8.16 -51.36 -3.61
C ASN A 92 -7.97 -51.52 -5.13
N PHE A 93 -7.13 -50.71 -5.76
CA PHE A 93 -6.65 -50.96 -7.12
C PHE A 93 -5.40 -51.84 -7.07
N GLY A 94 -5.53 -53.02 -7.69
CA GLY A 94 -4.53 -54.09 -7.69
C GLY A 94 -3.12 -53.65 -8.09
N ARG A 95 -2.14 -54.17 -7.35
CA ARG A 95 -0.71 -54.05 -7.64
C ARG A 95 -0.38 -54.72 -8.98
N LYS A 96 -0.46 -53.98 -10.09
CA LYS A 96 0.27 -54.34 -11.30
C LYS A 96 1.72 -53.89 -11.13
N LYS A 97 2.63 -54.86 -11.16
CA LYS A 97 4.08 -54.63 -11.23
C LYS A 97 4.37 -53.81 -12.48
N VAL A 98 4.57 -52.50 -12.34
CA VAL A 98 5.05 -51.68 -13.44
C VAL A 98 6.53 -51.97 -13.60
N ALA A 99 6.85 -52.67 -14.69
CA ALA A 99 8.20 -52.95 -15.10
C ALA A 99 9.02 -51.65 -15.14
N LYS A 100 10.26 -51.74 -14.64
CA LYS A 100 11.32 -50.72 -14.79
C LYS A 100 11.51 -50.38 -16.27
N ALA A 101 10.75 -49.44 -16.80
CA ALA A 101 11.03 -48.82 -18.08
C ALA A 101 12.09 -47.73 -17.88
N LYS A 102 13.33 -48.19 -18.01
CA LYS A 102 14.60 -47.59 -18.47
C LYS A 102 14.53 -46.35 -19.40
N LEU A 103 13.54 -45.46 -19.28
CA LEU A 103 13.20 -44.44 -20.29
C LEU A 103 13.33 -42.98 -19.80
N LEU A 104 14.11 -42.70 -18.75
CA LEU A 104 14.39 -41.32 -18.31
C LEU A 104 15.88 -41.10 -17.99
N LYS A 105 16.76 -41.57 -18.88
CA LYS A 105 18.21 -41.23 -18.85
C LYS A 105 18.67 -40.36 -20.02
N ARG A 106 17.74 -39.69 -20.72
CA ARG A 106 18.13 -38.62 -21.66
C ARG A 106 18.17 -37.31 -20.90
N LYS A 107 19.38 -36.85 -20.57
CA LYS A 107 19.58 -35.47 -20.10
C LYS A 107 19.06 -34.53 -21.21
N PRO A 108 18.19 -33.56 -20.92
CA PRO A 108 17.80 -32.58 -21.92
C PRO A 108 19.07 -31.90 -22.41
N LYS A 109 19.32 -31.99 -23.71
CA LYS A 109 20.42 -31.31 -24.36
C LYS A 109 20.04 -29.83 -24.34
N TYR A 110 20.53 -29.09 -23.36
CA TYR A 110 20.41 -27.64 -23.35
C TYR A 110 21.08 -27.14 -24.62
N ILE A 111 20.26 -26.70 -25.58
CA ILE A 111 20.74 -25.94 -26.72
C ILE A 111 21.32 -24.67 -26.09
N GLN A 112 22.65 -24.56 -26.10
CA GLN A 112 23.30 -23.30 -25.81
C GLN A 112 22.85 -22.34 -26.90
N LEU A 113 21.83 -21.54 -26.60
CA LEU A 113 21.52 -20.37 -27.38
C LEU A 113 22.80 -19.53 -27.41
N PRO A 114 23.21 -19.01 -28.58
CA PRO A 114 24.32 -18.06 -28.62
C PRO A 114 24.03 -16.97 -27.57
N PRO A 115 25.08 -16.42 -26.92
CA PRO A 115 24.89 -15.28 -26.03
C PRO A 115 24.05 -14.27 -26.81
N LEU A 116 22.84 -13.97 -26.33
CA LEU A 116 22.15 -12.79 -26.83
C LEU A 116 23.14 -11.67 -26.50
N ASP A 117 23.71 -11.05 -27.53
CA ASP A 117 24.38 -9.76 -27.43
C ASP A 117 23.31 -8.76 -26.98
N ALA A 118 22.92 -8.88 -25.71
CA ALA A 118 21.92 -8.04 -25.10
C ALA A 118 22.54 -6.66 -25.14
N PRO A 119 21.94 -5.70 -25.86
CA PRO A 119 22.47 -4.36 -25.90
C PRO A 119 22.68 -3.90 -24.47
N GLU A 120 23.88 -3.41 -24.18
CA GLU A 120 24.25 -2.88 -22.87
C GLU A 120 23.24 -1.77 -22.53
N MET A 121 22.17 -2.14 -21.80
CA MET A 121 21.14 -1.20 -21.41
C MET A 121 21.77 -0.32 -20.34
N THR A 122 22.35 0.79 -20.78
CA THR A 122 22.85 1.81 -19.88
C THR A 122 21.73 2.18 -18.89
N PRO A 123 21.98 2.13 -17.57
CA PRO A 123 20.95 2.40 -16.59
C PRO A 123 20.41 3.82 -16.80
N MET A 124 19.13 3.93 -17.12
CA MET A 124 18.44 5.20 -17.33
C MET A 124 18.58 6.10 -16.10
N LYS A 125 19.47 7.09 -16.18
CA LYS A 125 19.73 8.09 -15.13
C LYS A 125 18.46 8.86 -14.69
N SER A 126 17.46 8.94 -15.57
CA SER A 126 16.21 9.67 -15.33
C SER A 126 15.38 9.07 -14.18
N ALA A 127 15.33 7.74 -14.05
CA ALA A 127 14.53 7.09 -13.01
C ALA A 127 14.99 7.48 -11.59
N GLY A 128 16.30 7.66 -11.39
CA GLY A 128 16.86 8.11 -10.11
C GLY A 128 16.52 9.56 -9.78
N PHE A 129 16.50 10.44 -10.78
CA PHE A 129 16.15 11.86 -10.57
C PHE A 129 14.70 12.04 -10.13
N PHE A 130 13.75 11.40 -10.81
CA PHE A 130 12.32 11.50 -10.48
C PHE A 130 12.00 11.01 -9.07
N HIS A 131 12.61 9.91 -8.64
CA HIS A 131 12.44 9.42 -7.27
C HIS A 131 12.96 10.42 -6.24
N ARG A 132 14.17 10.96 -6.45
CA ARG A 132 14.77 11.97 -5.54
C ARG A 132 13.94 13.25 -5.48
N ALA A 133 13.44 13.74 -6.62
CA ALA A 133 12.56 14.89 -6.67
C ALA A 133 11.24 14.64 -5.92
N SER A 134 10.66 13.44 -6.05
CA SER A 134 9.43 13.07 -5.33
C SER A 134 9.65 12.99 -3.82
N VAL A 135 10.77 12.40 -3.38
CA VAL A 135 11.14 12.36 -1.95
C VAL A 135 11.34 13.78 -1.42
N ALA A 136 12.06 14.63 -2.14
CA ALA A 136 12.26 16.03 -1.74
C ALA A 136 10.94 16.80 -1.65
N GLY A 137 10.07 16.67 -2.66
CA GLY A 137 8.75 17.30 -2.67
C GLY A 137 7.83 16.83 -1.54
N SER A 138 7.94 15.55 -1.16
CA SER A 138 7.20 14.98 -0.03
C SER A 138 7.56 15.67 1.29
N TRP A 139 8.86 15.74 1.59
CA TRP A 139 9.34 16.37 2.82
C TRP A 139 9.13 17.88 2.83
N ALA A 140 9.33 18.55 1.69
CA ALA A 140 9.06 19.98 1.55
C ALA A 140 7.57 20.29 1.79
N GLY A 141 6.66 19.48 1.22
CA GLY A 141 5.23 19.62 1.44
C GLY A 141 4.84 19.38 2.90
N THR A 142 5.36 18.33 3.54
CA THR A 142 5.12 18.08 4.98
C THR A 142 5.64 19.21 5.87
N LEU A 143 6.83 19.76 5.56
CA LEU A 143 7.37 20.90 6.29
C LEU A 143 6.49 22.14 6.12
N LEU A 144 6.02 22.41 4.90
CA LEU A 144 5.11 23.51 4.62
C LEU A 144 3.78 23.36 5.39
N LEU A 145 3.22 22.15 5.45
CA LEU A 145 2.03 21.85 6.26
C LEU A 145 2.28 22.16 7.74
N ALA A 146 3.44 21.78 8.29
CA ALA A 146 3.79 22.06 9.67
C ALA A 146 3.85 23.57 9.95
N ILE A 147 4.52 24.32 9.08
CA ILE A 147 4.64 25.78 9.18
C ILE A 147 3.25 26.42 9.13
N LEU A 148 2.46 26.14 8.09
CA LEU A 148 1.14 26.76 7.89
C LEU A 148 0.12 26.39 8.98
N SER A 149 0.29 25.22 9.61
CA SER A 149 -0.59 24.77 10.70
C SER A 149 -0.24 25.41 12.05
N LEU A 150 1.04 25.72 12.29
CA LEU A 150 1.52 26.23 13.59
C LEU A 150 1.69 27.74 13.62
N VAL A 151 1.73 28.41 12.47
CA VAL A 151 1.76 29.87 12.38
C VAL A 151 0.53 30.48 13.08
N PRO A 152 0.73 31.50 13.94
CA PRO A 152 -0.35 32.21 14.63
C PRO A 152 -1.45 32.66 13.66
N GLY A 153 -2.71 32.67 14.13
CA GLY A 153 -3.87 33.02 13.28
C GLY A 153 -3.69 34.34 12.52
N GLU A 154 -3.12 35.35 13.19
CA GLU A 154 -2.88 36.70 12.63
C GLU A 154 -1.88 36.72 11.46
N TRP A 155 -0.95 35.76 11.42
CA TRP A 155 0.11 35.70 10.39
C TRP A 155 -0.18 34.64 9.33
N ARG A 156 -1.33 33.97 9.43
CA ARG A 156 -1.75 32.99 8.42
C ARG A 156 -1.97 33.72 7.09
N PRO A 157 -1.33 33.27 5.99
CA PRO A 157 -1.68 33.74 4.67
C PRO A 157 -3.14 33.38 4.39
N HIS A 158 -4.00 34.37 4.19
CA HIS A 158 -5.39 34.14 3.83
C HIS A 158 -5.47 34.00 2.31
N THR A 159 -5.84 32.83 1.81
CA THR A 159 -5.98 32.62 0.36
C THR A 159 -7.32 33.09 -0.19
N GLY A 160 -8.24 33.51 0.69
CA GLY A 160 -9.62 33.87 0.34
C GLY A 160 -10.56 32.67 0.22
N TYR A 161 -10.04 31.44 0.32
CA TYR A 161 -10.84 30.22 0.35
C TYR A 161 -11.28 29.84 1.77
N PRO A 162 -12.36 29.04 1.92
CA PRO A 162 -12.73 28.47 3.21
C PRO A 162 -11.58 27.63 3.80
N GLY A 163 -11.33 27.74 5.11
CA GLY A 163 -10.22 27.03 5.76
C GLY A 163 -10.21 25.53 5.46
N HIS A 164 -11.36 24.87 5.49
CA HIS A 164 -11.51 23.46 5.14
C HIS A 164 -10.99 23.12 3.73
N ALA A 165 -11.21 24.01 2.75
CA ALA A 165 -10.71 23.83 1.39
C ALA A 165 -9.19 23.98 1.32
N GLU A 166 -8.61 24.92 2.08
CA GLU A 166 -7.17 25.07 2.20
C GLU A 166 -6.52 23.81 2.78
N HIS A 167 -7.09 23.26 3.86
CA HIS A 167 -6.63 22.00 4.46
C HIS A 167 -6.71 20.83 3.47
N TYR A 168 -7.85 20.67 2.79
CA TYR A 168 -8.03 19.63 1.80
C TYR A 168 -7.00 19.73 0.66
N VAL A 169 -6.83 20.91 0.05
CA VAL A 169 -5.92 21.12 -1.09
C VAL A 169 -4.47 20.94 -0.66
N ALA A 170 -4.06 21.45 0.50
CA ALA A 170 -2.68 21.34 0.96
C ALA A 170 -2.28 19.87 1.18
N TYR A 171 -3.14 19.08 1.81
CA TYR A 171 -2.89 17.65 2.01
C TYR A 171 -3.01 16.84 0.72
N PHE A 172 -3.94 17.20 -0.17
CA PHE A 172 -4.04 16.62 -1.51
C PHE A 172 -2.73 16.77 -2.28
N LEU A 173 -2.23 18.00 -2.40
CA LEU A 173 -1.00 18.30 -3.14
C LEU A 173 0.23 17.65 -2.51
N THR A 174 0.32 17.63 -1.18
CA THR A 174 1.45 17.01 -0.45
C THR A 174 1.47 15.48 -0.60
N SER A 175 0.31 14.86 -0.69
CA SER A 175 0.20 13.40 -0.78
C SER A 175 0.61 12.82 -2.15
N ILE A 176 0.56 13.63 -3.22
CA ILE A 176 0.96 13.24 -4.58
C ILE A 176 2.45 12.85 -4.67
N PRO A 177 3.43 13.73 -4.36
CA PRO A 177 4.84 13.38 -4.40
C PRO A 177 5.17 12.26 -3.41
N MET A 178 4.47 12.19 -2.28
CA MET A 178 4.61 11.12 -1.29
C MET A 178 4.19 9.76 -1.87
N ALA A 179 3.07 9.69 -2.59
CA ALA A 179 2.62 8.48 -3.27
C ALA A 179 3.55 8.05 -4.42
N LEU A 180 4.20 9.01 -5.09
CA LEU A 180 5.19 8.76 -6.15
C LEU A 180 6.55 8.31 -5.60
N ALA A 181 6.96 8.86 -4.45
CA ALA A 181 8.20 8.47 -3.78
C ALA A 181 8.15 7.02 -3.26
N TRP A 182 7.00 6.57 -2.77
CA TRP A 182 6.80 5.19 -2.28
C TRP A 182 5.62 4.50 -2.99
N PRO A 183 5.80 4.06 -4.26
CA PRO A 183 4.71 3.63 -5.13
C PRO A 183 4.08 2.27 -4.76
N SER A 184 4.72 1.49 -3.89
CA SER A 184 4.14 0.22 -3.42
C SER A 184 2.86 0.46 -2.63
N LEU A 185 1.93 -0.49 -2.64
CA LEU A 185 0.69 -0.41 -1.85
C LEU A 185 0.97 -0.16 -0.36
N ARG A 186 1.98 -0.85 0.20
CA ARG A 186 2.43 -0.65 1.59
C ARG A 186 3.02 0.74 1.80
N GLY A 187 3.78 1.25 0.83
CA GLY A 187 4.33 2.61 0.83
C GLY A 187 3.23 3.65 0.92
N ARG A 188 2.26 3.60 -0.01
CA ARG A 188 1.10 4.50 -0.03
C ARG A 188 0.26 4.43 1.24
N ALA A 189 0.03 3.24 1.78
CA ALA A 189 -0.67 3.07 3.05
C ALA A 189 0.07 3.73 4.22
N ARG A 190 1.40 3.60 4.28
CA ARG A 190 2.24 4.30 5.28
C ARG A 190 2.21 5.80 5.09
N SER A 191 2.26 6.29 3.85
CA SER A 191 2.14 7.72 3.53
C SER A 191 0.81 8.30 4.00
N LEU A 192 -0.30 7.59 3.75
CA LEU A 192 -1.61 8.01 4.23
C LEU A 192 -1.67 8.04 5.76
N ALA A 193 -1.21 6.97 6.41
CA ALA A 193 -1.19 6.90 7.88
C ALA A 193 -0.34 8.03 8.48
N PHE A 194 0.82 8.30 7.89
CA PHE A 194 1.71 9.38 8.30
C PHE A 194 1.04 10.75 8.15
N LEU A 195 0.50 11.08 6.98
CA LEU A 195 -0.14 12.38 6.76
C LEU A 195 -1.37 12.58 7.65
N SER A 196 -2.19 11.55 7.84
CA SER A 196 -3.35 11.62 8.75
C SER A 196 -2.92 11.79 10.21
N ALA A 197 -1.81 11.16 10.64
CA ALA A 197 -1.24 11.35 11.96
C ALA A 197 -0.65 12.76 12.12
N CYS A 198 0.06 13.28 11.11
CA CYS A 198 0.55 14.66 11.10
C CYS A 198 -0.60 15.67 11.18
N ALA A 199 -1.68 15.47 10.42
CA ALA A 199 -2.87 16.31 10.52
C ALA A 199 -3.43 16.35 11.93
N GLY A 200 -3.60 15.19 12.57
CA GLY A 200 -4.10 15.13 13.94
C GLY A 200 -3.15 15.79 14.93
N ALA A 201 -1.85 15.55 14.78
CA ALA A 201 -0.83 16.16 15.62
C ALA A 201 -0.80 17.69 15.48
N PHE A 202 -0.89 18.21 14.25
CA PHE A 202 -0.90 19.65 14.00
C PHE A 202 -2.16 20.33 14.54
N GLU A 203 -3.33 19.69 14.41
CA GLU A 203 -4.56 20.18 15.03
C GLU A 203 -4.43 20.24 16.57
N ILE A 204 -3.86 19.22 17.21
CA ILE A 204 -3.61 19.25 18.66
C ILE A 204 -2.61 20.35 19.03
N LEU A 205 -1.54 20.49 18.24
CA LEU A 205 -0.50 21.49 18.48
C LEU A 205 -0.98 22.93 18.26
N GLN A 206 -2.06 23.14 17.51
CA GLN A 206 -2.69 24.46 17.38
C GLN A 206 -3.18 25.02 18.72
N ASN A 207 -3.41 24.20 19.75
CA ASN A 207 -3.68 24.70 21.11
C ASN A 207 -2.57 25.60 21.66
N PHE A 208 -1.34 25.47 21.15
CA PHE A 208 -0.20 26.29 21.53
C PHE A 208 0.03 27.48 20.58
N SER A 209 -0.78 27.61 19.52
CA SER A 209 -0.68 28.68 18.55
C SER A 209 -1.76 29.75 18.82
N PRO A 210 -1.37 31.01 19.13
CA PRO A 210 -2.32 32.07 19.40
C PRO A 210 -3.31 32.28 18.23
N GLY A 211 -4.60 32.40 18.55
CA GLY A 211 -5.66 32.61 17.56
C GLY A 211 -6.03 31.36 16.75
N ARG A 212 -5.55 30.18 17.15
CA ARG A 212 -5.93 28.89 16.55
C ARG A 212 -6.64 28.02 17.58
N GLY A 213 -7.42 27.06 17.10
CA GLY A 213 -8.08 26.06 17.93
C GLY A 213 -8.22 24.75 17.17
N PRO A 214 -8.09 23.60 17.86
CA PRO A 214 -8.20 22.30 17.24
C PRO A 214 -9.60 22.09 16.65
N SER A 215 -9.66 21.50 15.46
CA SER A 215 -10.89 21.26 14.72
C SER A 215 -10.88 19.86 14.13
N PHE A 216 -11.83 19.04 14.59
CA PHE A 216 -12.02 17.69 14.03
C PHE A 216 -12.37 17.74 12.53
N SER A 217 -13.13 18.76 12.12
CA SER A 217 -13.44 18.98 10.71
C SER A 217 -12.20 19.25 9.87
N ASP A 218 -11.27 20.09 10.35
CA ASP A 218 -10.04 20.40 9.61
C ASP A 218 -9.13 19.18 9.48
N TRP A 219 -9.05 18.36 10.53
CA TRP A 219 -8.43 17.04 10.46
C TRP A 219 -9.09 16.15 9.39
N ALA A 220 -10.42 16.06 9.37
CA ALA A 220 -11.15 15.21 8.44
C ALA A 220 -10.97 15.66 6.97
N PHE A 221 -11.02 16.96 6.70
CA PHE A 221 -10.74 17.51 5.36
C PHE A 221 -9.29 17.27 4.94
N SER A 222 -8.34 17.40 5.86
CA SER A 222 -6.92 17.09 5.62
C SER A 222 -6.73 15.61 5.25
N ALA A 223 -7.30 14.70 6.03
CA ALA A 223 -7.26 13.26 5.75
C ALA A 223 -7.93 12.92 4.42
N GLY A 224 -9.08 13.54 4.12
CA GLY A 224 -9.77 13.40 2.84
C GLY A 224 -8.92 13.85 1.64
N GLY A 225 -8.24 14.99 1.76
CA GLY A 225 -7.30 15.48 0.75
C GLY A 225 -6.17 14.48 0.49
N ALA A 226 -5.55 13.96 1.55
CA ALA A 226 -4.48 12.98 1.45
C ALA A 226 -4.93 11.67 0.78
N VAL A 227 -6.14 11.17 1.10
CA VAL A 227 -6.72 9.99 0.42
C VAL A 227 -6.87 10.26 -1.07
N CYS A 228 -7.47 11.40 -1.44
CA CYS A 228 -7.72 11.74 -2.83
C CYS A 228 -6.42 11.87 -3.65
N GLY A 229 -5.37 12.51 -3.13
CA GLY A 229 -4.12 12.64 -3.87
C GLY A 229 -3.40 11.30 -4.06
N ILE A 230 -3.42 10.43 -3.05
CA ILE A 230 -2.90 9.05 -3.18
C ILE A 230 -3.71 8.25 -4.20
N LEU A 231 -5.04 8.39 -4.22
CA LEU A 231 -5.91 7.71 -5.17
C LEU A 231 -5.63 8.14 -6.61
N VAL A 232 -5.47 9.45 -6.85
CA VAL A 232 -5.11 9.97 -8.19
C VAL A 232 -3.83 9.33 -8.70
N VAL A 233 -2.77 9.32 -7.90
CA VAL A 233 -1.50 8.68 -8.29
C VAL A 233 -1.68 7.18 -8.50
N SER A 234 -2.49 6.53 -7.66
CA SER A 234 -2.73 5.09 -7.75
C SER A 234 -3.44 4.70 -9.03
N LEU A 235 -4.48 5.45 -9.41
CA LEU A 235 -5.25 5.23 -10.63
C LEU A 235 -4.42 5.55 -11.87
N SER A 236 -3.65 6.64 -11.85
CA SER A 236 -2.77 7.00 -12.96
C SER A 236 -1.71 5.93 -13.22
N LEU A 237 -1.08 5.39 -12.17
CA LEU A 237 -0.08 4.33 -12.33
C LEU A 237 -0.71 2.98 -12.73
N ALA A 238 -1.95 2.71 -12.33
CA ALA A 238 -2.67 1.53 -12.77
C ALA A 238 -3.02 1.62 -14.27
N ALA A 239 -3.56 2.76 -14.72
CA ALA A 239 -3.92 3.00 -16.12
C ALA A 239 -2.72 2.97 -17.08
N LEU A 240 -1.51 3.26 -16.59
CA LEU A 240 -0.27 3.17 -17.35
C LEU A 240 0.37 1.77 -17.33
N SER A 241 -0.16 0.84 -16.52
CA SER A 241 0.39 -0.52 -16.44
C SER A 241 -0.03 -1.30 -17.71
N PRO A 242 0.91 -1.90 -18.48
CA PRO A 242 0.61 -2.62 -19.73
C PRO A 242 -0.29 -3.87 -19.60
N ARG A 243 -0.88 -4.12 -18.43
CA ARG A 243 -1.71 -5.30 -18.14
C ARG A 243 -3.00 -5.35 -18.95
N ASP A 244 -3.43 -4.22 -19.51
CA ASP A 244 -4.68 -4.09 -20.26
C ASP A 244 -4.52 -4.29 -21.79
N LEU A 245 -3.33 -4.61 -22.29
CA LEU A 245 -3.04 -4.73 -23.73
C LEU A 245 -2.95 -6.18 -24.26
N ALA A 246 -3.35 -7.19 -23.48
CA ALA A 246 -3.49 -8.55 -24.01
C ALA A 246 -4.90 -8.74 -24.57
N PRO A 247 -5.10 -8.79 -25.90
CA PRO A 247 -6.39 -9.19 -26.46
C PRO A 247 -6.68 -10.65 -26.10
N THR A 248 -7.89 -10.89 -25.58
CA THR A 248 -8.49 -12.23 -25.39
C THR A 248 -8.77 -12.92 -26.71
#